data_AF-A0A9P2DRG2-F1
#
_entry.id   AF-A0A9P2DRG2-F1
#
_cell.length_a   1.000
_cell.length_b   1.000
_cell.length_c   1.000
_cell.angle_alpha   90.00
_cell.angle_beta   90.00
_cell.angle_gamma   90.00
#
_symmetry.space_group_name_H-M   'P 1'
#
loop_
_entity.id
_entity.type
_entity.pdbx_description
1 polymer ?
#
loop_
_entity_poly.entity_id
_entity_poly.type
_entity_poly.pdbx_seq_one_letter_code
_entity_poly.pdbx_strand_id
1 'polypeptide(L)'
;MKVEDFDFDLPEELIAQTPLLDRTSSRLMVLDKESGDIKDQHFTDIISYLNEGDALVLNDTRVLPARLHGIKDETGAHIEVLLLKQKEGNAWETLVKPAKRIRKGATITFGDGALKATCLEELEHGGRILEFSYEGIFYEVLEQLGEMPLPPYIKEQLADQDRYQTVYAKENGSAAAPTAGLHFTEDLLEQISAKGVEIIFVTLHVGLGTFRPVDVEDTTNHKMHSEFYRLTEESAERINKIKAQGGKVVAVGTTSIRTLETIASRHDGKLVAESGWTEIFISPGYTFQAVDALITNFHLPKSTLIMLVSALSDRTKILAAYNHAVEEQYRFFSFGDAMFIH
;
A
#
# COMPACT_ATOMS: atom_id res chain seq x y z
N MET A 1 4.46 -6.14 -23.09
CA MET A 1 3.13 -5.52 -23.29
C MET A 1 3.28 -4.01 -23.15
N LYS A 2 2.41 -3.22 -23.79
CA LYS A 2 2.48 -1.75 -23.67
C LYS A 2 1.68 -1.27 -22.47
N VAL A 3 2.09 -0.16 -21.88
CA VAL A 3 1.34 0.48 -20.77
C VAL A 3 -0.08 0.88 -21.22
N GLU A 4 -0.21 1.33 -22.46
CA GLU A 4 -1.50 1.65 -23.11
C GLU A 4 -2.47 0.46 -23.21
N ASP A 5 -1.98 -0.78 -23.13
CA ASP A 5 -2.85 -1.96 -23.12
C ASP A 5 -3.69 -2.05 -21.83
N PHE A 6 -3.37 -1.26 -20.81
CA PHE A 6 -4.06 -1.21 -19.51
C PHE A 6 -4.77 0.14 -19.27
N ASP A 7 -5.10 0.83 -20.36
CA ASP A 7 -5.90 2.05 -20.32
C ASP A 7 -7.40 1.73 -20.27
N PHE A 8 -8.15 2.60 -19.60
CA PHE A 8 -9.62 2.62 -19.61
C PHE A 8 -10.10 4.02 -19.22
N ASP A 9 -11.31 4.38 -19.63
CA ASP A 9 -11.88 5.69 -19.31
C ASP A 9 -12.35 5.71 -17.84
N LEU A 10 -11.72 6.54 -17.02
CA LEU A 10 -12.06 6.71 -15.61
C LEU A 10 -12.45 8.17 -15.35
N PRO A 11 -13.76 8.46 -15.22
CA PRO A 11 -14.23 9.78 -14.83
C PRO A 11 -13.65 10.20 -13.47
N GLU A 12 -13.16 11.45 -13.36
CA GLU A 12 -12.51 11.95 -12.14
C GLU A 12 -13.45 11.92 -10.93
N GLU A 13 -14.75 12.08 -11.13
CA GLU A 13 -15.78 12.03 -10.10
C GLU A 13 -15.92 10.68 -9.41
N LEU A 14 -15.48 9.59 -10.06
CA LEU A 14 -15.47 8.26 -9.47
C LEU A 14 -14.26 8.02 -8.56
N ILE A 15 -13.24 8.90 -8.59
CA ILE A 15 -12.06 8.79 -7.72
C ILE A 15 -12.38 9.33 -6.33
N ALA A 16 -12.58 8.42 -5.37
CA ALA A 16 -12.98 8.77 -4.02
C ALA A 16 -11.94 9.64 -3.29
N GLN A 17 -12.35 10.85 -2.88
CA GLN A 17 -11.51 11.78 -2.12
C GLN A 17 -11.55 11.54 -0.61
N THR A 18 -12.64 10.98 -0.10
CA THR A 18 -12.83 10.69 1.33
C THR A 18 -13.38 9.28 1.54
N PRO A 19 -13.01 8.60 2.65
CA PRO A 19 -13.59 7.31 3.00
C PRO A 19 -15.09 7.42 3.25
N LEU A 20 -15.84 6.35 2.98
CA LEU A 20 -17.24 6.23 3.40
C LEU A 20 -17.34 6.35 4.92
N LEU A 21 -18.40 6.98 5.46
CA LEU A 21 -18.58 7.11 6.92
C LEU A 21 -18.57 5.74 7.62
N ASP A 22 -19.30 4.79 7.06
CA ASP A 22 -19.26 3.38 7.45
C ASP A 22 -18.32 2.60 6.54
N ARG A 23 -17.26 2.01 7.11
CA ARG A 23 -16.25 1.21 6.37
C ARG A 23 -16.90 0.00 5.68
N THR A 24 -17.96 -0.54 6.27
CA THR A 24 -18.64 -1.76 5.78
C THR A 24 -19.63 -1.49 4.65
N SER A 25 -19.97 -0.21 4.42
CA SER A 25 -20.89 0.20 3.36
C SER A 25 -20.25 0.22 1.96
N SER A 26 -18.95 -0.07 1.85
CA SER A 26 -18.29 -0.18 0.55
C SER A 26 -18.88 -1.34 -0.25
N ARG A 27 -18.96 -1.14 -1.57
CA ARG A 27 -19.35 -2.20 -2.49
C ARG A 27 -18.19 -3.19 -2.66
N LEU A 28 -18.55 -4.40 -3.03
CA LEU A 28 -17.63 -5.46 -3.38
C LEU A 28 -17.99 -6.01 -4.75
N MET A 29 -17.09 -5.83 -5.71
CA MET A 29 -17.16 -6.58 -6.96
C MET A 29 -16.48 -7.92 -6.78
N VAL A 30 -17.20 -9.01 -7.01
CA VAL A 30 -16.62 -10.35 -7.03
C VAL A 30 -16.41 -10.78 -8.47
N LEU A 31 -15.17 -11.14 -8.80
CA LEU A 31 -14.75 -11.63 -10.11
C LEU A 31 -14.23 -13.06 -9.99
N ASP A 32 -14.84 -13.98 -10.74
CA ASP A 32 -14.25 -15.28 -10.99
C ASP A 32 -13.14 -15.15 -12.03
N LYS A 33 -11.90 -15.50 -11.68
CA LYS A 33 -10.75 -15.29 -12.57
C LYS A 33 -10.78 -16.20 -13.82
N GLU A 34 -11.44 -17.35 -13.74
CA GLU A 34 -11.51 -18.34 -14.81
C GLU A 34 -12.64 -18.05 -15.80
N SER A 35 -13.87 -17.86 -15.31
CA SER A 35 -15.04 -17.58 -16.18
C SER A 35 -15.14 -16.11 -16.58
N GLY A 36 -14.68 -15.19 -15.72
CA GLY A 36 -14.91 -13.75 -15.88
C GLY A 36 -16.29 -13.31 -15.37
N ASP A 37 -17.03 -14.16 -14.66
CA ASP A 37 -18.32 -13.79 -14.08
C ASP A 37 -18.15 -12.73 -13.00
N ILE A 38 -19.01 -11.72 -13.06
CA ILE A 38 -19.02 -10.58 -12.14
C ILE A 38 -20.28 -10.63 -11.27
N LYS A 39 -20.12 -10.36 -9.96
CA LYS A 39 -21.23 -10.13 -9.04
C LYS A 39 -21.00 -8.87 -8.23
N ASP A 40 -22.02 -8.03 -8.17
CA ASP A 40 -22.07 -6.85 -7.30
C ASP A 40 -22.62 -7.25 -5.92
N GLN A 41 -21.84 -6.97 -4.87
CA GLN A 41 -22.13 -7.31 -3.47
C GLN A 41 -21.78 -6.14 -2.56
N HIS A 42 -21.99 -6.31 -1.25
CA HIS A 42 -21.42 -5.44 -0.22
C HIS A 42 -20.16 -6.06 0.38
N PHE A 43 -19.26 -5.22 0.93
CA PHE A 43 -17.99 -5.72 1.47
C PHE A 43 -18.16 -6.75 2.58
N THR A 44 -19.21 -6.62 3.39
CA THR A 44 -19.56 -7.61 4.44
C THR A 44 -19.79 -9.01 3.88
N ASP A 45 -20.20 -9.14 2.62
CA ASP A 45 -20.48 -10.43 1.98
C ASP A 45 -19.20 -11.22 1.70
N ILE A 46 -18.01 -10.61 1.85
CA ILE A 46 -16.71 -11.30 1.67
C ILE A 46 -16.61 -12.55 2.54
N ILE A 47 -17.22 -12.55 3.72
CA ILE A 47 -17.23 -13.71 4.63
C ILE A 47 -17.85 -14.94 3.97
N SER A 48 -18.79 -14.78 3.03
CA SER A 48 -19.42 -15.90 2.31
C SER A 48 -18.47 -16.58 1.32
N TYR A 49 -17.42 -15.89 0.90
CA TYR A 49 -16.43 -16.38 -0.08
C TYR A 49 -15.17 -16.99 0.54
N LEU A 50 -14.96 -16.77 1.84
CA LEU A 50 -13.87 -17.37 2.61
C LEU A 50 -14.32 -18.68 3.25
N ASN A 51 -13.49 -19.72 3.26
CA ASN A 51 -13.84 -21.03 3.81
C ASN A 51 -13.02 -21.35 5.07
N GLU A 52 -13.56 -22.22 5.92
CA GLU A 52 -12.81 -22.79 7.04
C GLU A 52 -11.49 -23.40 6.52
N GLY A 53 -10.39 -23.09 7.19
CA GLY A 53 -9.05 -23.51 6.79
C GLY A 53 -8.36 -22.61 5.76
N ASP A 54 -9.02 -21.57 5.23
CA ASP A 54 -8.37 -20.56 4.40
C ASP A 54 -7.51 -19.59 5.26
N ALA A 55 -6.52 -18.95 4.64
CA ALA A 55 -5.73 -17.87 5.23
C ALA A 55 -6.15 -16.52 4.65
N LEU A 56 -6.47 -15.55 5.51
CA LEU A 56 -6.61 -14.14 5.13
C LEU A 56 -5.33 -13.40 5.53
N VAL A 57 -4.54 -12.99 4.54
CA VAL A 57 -3.23 -12.37 4.76
C VAL A 57 -3.31 -10.85 4.62
N LEU A 58 -3.07 -10.15 5.73
CA LEU A 58 -3.22 -8.71 5.88
C LEU A 58 -1.86 -8.02 6.05
N ASN A 59 -1.70 -6.81 5.49
CA ASN A 59 -0.51 -6.00 5.73
C ASN A 59 -0.68 -5.11 6.98
N ASP A 60 0.08 -5.38 8.04
CA ASP A 60 -0.02 -4.69 9.34
C ASP A 60 0.78 -3.38 9.44
N THR A 61 1.32 -2.89 8.32
CA THR A 61 2.05 -1.63 8.27
C THR A 61 1.22 -0.45 8.77
N ARG A 62 1.86 0.43 9.53
CA ARG A 62 1.29 1.65 10.09
C ARG A 62 1.94 2.87 9.44
N VAL A 63 1.10 3.82 9.02
CA VAL A 63 1.54 5.08 8.42
C VAL A 63 2.09 5.96 9.52
N LEU A 64 3.30 6.45 9.30
CA LEU A 64 3.90 7.43 10.20
C LEU A 64 3.39 8.83 9.86
N PRO A 65 3.14 9.71 10.85
CA PRO A 65 2.95 11.15 10.64
C PRO A 65 4.28 11.78 10.20
N ALA A 66 4.67 11.46 8.97
CA ALA A 66 6.01 11.64 8.42
C ALA A 66 6.12 12.94 7.60
N ARG A 67 5.06 13.75 7.50
CA ARG A 67 5.10 15.06 6.85
C ARG A 67 5.36 16.15 7.90
N LEU A 68 6.51 16.79 7.82
CA LEU A 68 6.92 17.87 8.70
C LEU A 68 6.93 19.20 7.95
N HIS A 69 6.44 20.26 8.61
CA HIS A 69 6.55 21.63 8.12
C HIS A 69 7.58 22.38 8.93
N GLY A 70 8.65 22.79 8.26
CA GLY A 70 9.78 23.46 8.87
C GLY A 70 10.12 24.78 8.21
N ILE A 71 11.09 25.47 8.81
CA ILE A 71 11.62 26.74 8.34
C ILE A 71 13.11 26.56 8.11
N LYS A 72 13.60 26.95 6.92
CA LYS A 72 15.03 27.00 6.63
C LYS A 72 15.68 28.12 7.44
N ASP A 73 16.64 27.79 8.29
CA ASP A 73 17.23 28.75 9.25
C ASP A 73 17.84 29.99 8.56
N GLU A 74 18.56 29.78 7.45
CA GLU A 74 19.28 30.85 6.75
C GLU A 74 18.35 31.90 6.12
N THR A 75 17.17 31.50 5.66
CA THR A 75 16.33 32.36 4.79
C THR A 75 14.92 32.55 5.31
N GLY A 76 14.51 31.87 6.38
CA GLY A 76 13.12 31.88 6.86
C GLY A 76 12.13 31.22 5.89
N ALA A 77 12.60 30.43 4.92
CA ALA A 77 11.72 29.84 3.91
C ALA A 77 10.95 28.65 4.49
N HIS A 78 9.64 28.55 4.21
CA HIS A 78 8.87 27.34 4.51
C HIS A 78 9.35 26.15 3.66
N ILE A 79 9.55 25.02 4.34
CA ILE A 79 10.02 23.76 3.77
C ILE A 79 9.12 22.65 4.30
N GLU A 80 8.50 21.91 3.39
CA GLU A 80 7.83 20.65 3.69
C GLU A 80 8.85 19.52 3.53
N VAL A 81 8.94 18.65 4.53
CA VAL A 81 9.79 17.46 4.55
C VAL A 81 8.92 16.25 4.74
N LEU A 82 9.11 15.22 3.92
CA LEU A 82 8.38 13.97 4.00
C LEU A 82 9.38 12.83 4.20
N LEU A 83 9.34 12.19 5.36
CA LEU A 83 10.22 11.09 5.71
C LEU A 83 9.85 9.85 4.88
N LEU A 84 10.86 9.19 4.31
CA LEU A 84 10.68 7.97 3.52
C LEU A 84 11.26 6.75 4.22
N LYS A 85 12.54 6.80 4.55
CA LYS A 85 13.29 5.64 5.04
C LYS A 85 14.39 6.07 6.00
N GLN A 86 14.38 5.50 7.20
CA GLN A 86 15.50 5.66 8.13
C GLN A 86 16.74 4.94 7.57
N LYS A 87 17.88 5.63 7.62
CA LYS A 87 19.21 5.09 7.36
C LYS A 87 19.85 4.80 8.72
N GLU A 88 21.17 4.85 8.83
CA GLU A 88 21.84 4.64 10.11
C GLU A 88 21.60 5.83 11.06
N GLY A 89 21.38 5.52 12.34
CA GLY A 89 21.16 6.53 13.37
C GLY A 89 19.94 7.41 13.10
N ASN A 90 20.16 8.73 13.12
CA ASN A 90 19.11 9.74 12.90
C ASN A 90 19.09 10.28 11.47
N ALA A 91 19.78 9.62 10.53
CA ALA A 91 19.73 9.98 9.12
C ALA A 91 18.51 9.36 8.44
N TRP A 92 17.80 10.14 7.65
CA TRP A 92 16.62 9.72 6.92
C TRP A 92 16.70 10.16 5.48
N GLU A 93 16.28 9.27 4.59
CA GLU A 93 15.92 9.63 3.23
C GLU A 93 14.55 10.32 3.23
N THR A 94 14.47 11.46 2.56
CA THR A 94 13.30 12.34 2.58
C THR A 94 12.98 12.92 1.20
N LEU A 95 11.72 13.28 0.97
CA LEU A 95 11.34 14.25 -0.07
C LEU A 95 11.20 15.62 0.55
N VAL A 96 11.64 16.64 -0.18
CA VAL A 96 11.63 18.02 0.31
C VAL A 96 10.94 18.92 -0.71
N LYS A 97 10.07 19.80 -0.24
CA LYS A 97 9.39 20.79 -1.08
C LYS A 97 9.50 22.18 -0.45
N PRO A 98 10.09 23.18 -1.15
CA PRO A 98 10.79 23.08 -2.44
C PRO A 98 12.22 22.52 -2.32
N ALA A 99 12.50 21.35 -2.94
CA ALA A 99 13.80 20.66 -2.90
C ALA A 99 15.00 21.55 -3.26
N LYS A 100 14.85 22.43 -4.26
CA LYS A 100 15.92 23.32 -4.75
C LYS A 100 16.48 24.26 -3.67
N ARG A 101 15.75 24.51 -2.59
CA ARG A 101 16.17 25.40 -1.49
C ARG A 101 17.04 24.70 -0.44
N ILE A 102 17.04 23.37 -0.43
CA ILE A 102 17.79 22.55 0.52
C ILE A 102 18.95 21.91 -0.22
N ARG A 103 20.15 22.43 0.05
CA ARG A 103 21.44 21.90 -0.41
C ARG A 103 22.18 21.29 0.77
N LYS A 104 23.21 20.49 0.48
CA LYS A 104 24.10 19.96 1.52
C LYS A 104 24.57 21.06 2.49
N GLY A 105 24.44 20.78 3.79
CA GLY A 105 24.74 21.70 4.89
C GLY A 105 23.57 22.61 5.33
N ALA A 106 22.50 22.72 4.54
CA ALA A 106 21.34 23.52 4.95
C ALA A 106 20.65 22.92 6.18
N THR A 107 20.24 23.79 7.10
CA THR A 107 19.49 23.43 8.30
C THR A 107 18.03 23.86 8.22
N ILE A 108 17.16 23.02 8.76
CA ILE A 108 15.71 23.23 8.83
C ILE A 108 15.30 23.03 10.29
N THR A 109 14.54 23.98 10.82
CA THR A 109 13.96 23.91 12.17
C THR A 109 12.47 23.64 12.09
N PHE A 110 11.96 22.74 12.94
CA PHE A 110 10.56 22.37 13.08
C PHE A 110 10.09 22.61 14.52
N GLY A 111 8.81 22.94 14.70
CA GLY A 111 8.19 23.06 16.03
C GLY A 111 8.94 23.96 17.01
N ASP A 112 9.30 25.17 16.57
CA ASP A 112 10.03 26.16 17.39
C ASP A 112 11.36 25.69 17.98
N GLY A 113 12.02 24.72 17.33
CA GLY A 113 13.33 24.20 17.76
C GLY A 113 13.29 22.82 18.40
N ALA A 114 12.10 22.24 18.58
CA ALA A 114 11.94 20.88 19.12
C ALA A 114 12.60 19.81 18.25
N LEU A 115 12.70 20.06 16.94
CA LEU A 115 13.38 19.19 15.99
C LEU A 115 14.17 20.04 14.99
N LYS A 116 15.41 19.62 14.69
CA LYS A 116 16.24 20.21 13.65
C LYS A 116 16.72 19.14 12.67
N ALA A 117 16.84 19.49 11.40
CA ALA A 117 17.38 18.62 10.37
C ALA A 117 18.52 19.31 9.61
N THR A 118 19.61 18.59 9.39
CA THR A 118 20.72 19.04 8.54
C THR A 118 20.80 18.19 7.28
N CYS A 119 20.90 18.82 6.11
CA CYS A 119 21.05 18.11 4.86
C CYS A 119 22.46 17.53 4.70
N LEU A 120 22.59 16.21 4.75
CA LEU A 120 23.86 15.50 4.53
C LEU A 120 24.17 15.32 3.04
N GLU A 121 23.15 15.03 2.23
CA GLU A 121 23.32 14.63 0.82
C GLU A 121 22.09 14.96 -0.03
N GLU A 122 22.33 15.24 -1.31
CA GLU A 122 21.31 15.38 -2.37
C GLU A 122 21.25 14.09 -3.19
N LEU A 123 20.06 13.51 -3.36
CA LEU A 123 19.87 12.29 -4.13
C LEU A 123 19.47 12.59 -5.59
N GLU A 124 19.88 11.74 -6.52
CA GLU A 124 19.62 11.88 -7.96
C GLU A 124 18.12 11.97 -8.28
N HIS A 125 17.28 11.28 -7.51
CA HIS A 125 15.82 11.27 -7.67
C HIS A 125 15.10 12.50 -7.10
N GLY A 126 15.87 13.51 -6.63
CA GLY A 126 15.36 14.76 -6.09
C GLY A 126 15.15 14.77 -4.57
N GLY A 127 15.34 13.64 -3.88
CA GLY A 127 15.29 13.55 -2.42
C GLY A 127 16.54 14.10 -1.72
N ARG A 128 16.49 14.08 -0.38
CA ARG A 128 17.59 14.50 0.51
C ARG A 128 17.82 13.48 1.61
N ILE A 129 19.08 13.28 1.98
CA ILE A 129 19.42 12.65 3.26
C ILE A 129 19.48 13.75 4.31
N LEU A 130 18.58 13.70 5.28
CA LEU A 130 18.52 14.64 6.40
C LEU A 130 18.89 13.92 7.69
N GLU A 131 19.82 14.49 8.45
CA GLU A 131 20.14 14.04 9.80
C GLU A 131 19.36 14.88 10.82
N PHE A 132 18.58 14.21 11.65
CA PHE A 132 17.74 14.84 12.65
C PHE A 132 18.43 14.95 14.01
N SER A 133 18.22 16.08 14.68
CA SER A 133 18.66 16.38 16.04
C SER A 133 17.45 16.79 16.88
N TYR A 134 17.28 16.12 18.02
CA TYR A 134 16.13 16.23 18.91
C TYR A 134 16.52 15.75 20.32
N GLU A 135 15.68 16.07 21.31
CA GLU A 135 15.75 15.51 22.65
C GLU A 135 14.65 14.45 22.84
N GLY A 136 14.92 13.38 23.58
CA GLY A 136 13.94 12.31 23.85
C GLY A 136 13.85 11.26 22.74
N ILE A 137 12.62 10.80 22.46
CA ILE A 137 12.32 9.73 21.50
C ILE A 137 11.84 10.35 20.18
N PHE A 138 12.51 10.01 19.08
CA PHE A 138 12.21 10.59 17.76
C PHE A 138 10.74 10.47 17.34
N TYR A 139 10.15 9.29 17.53
CA TYR A 139 8.78 9.02 17.13
C TYR A 139 7.75 9.83 17.92
N GLU A 140 8.00 10.12 19.20
CA GLU A 140 7.12 11.00 19.99
C GLU A 140 7.17 12.44 19.47
N VAL A 141 8.37 12.90 19.07
CA VAL A 141 8.54 14.22 18.45
C VAL A 141 7.83 14.27 17.08
N LEU A 142 7.90 13.19 16.29
CA LEU A 142 7.15 13.09 15.04
C LEU A 142 5.64 13.06 15.25
N GLU A 143 5.13 12.36 16.27
CA GLU A 143 3.69 12.36 16.57
C GLU A 143 3.18 13.75 16.97
N GLN A 144 4.03 14.56 17.61
CA GLN A 144 3.68 15.93 18.01
C GLN A 144 3.75 16.94 16.85
N LEU A 145 4.74 16.81 15.97
CA LEU A 145 5.05 17.80 14.93
C LEU A 145 4.59 17.41 13.53
N GLY A 146 4.38 16.11 13.31
CA GLY A 146 4.12 15.52 12.01
C GLY A 146 2.64 15.52 11.66
N GLU A 147 2.38 15.60 10.37
CA GLU A 147 1.07 15.40 9.76
C GLU A 147 1.04 14.06 9.03
N MET A 148 -0.13 13.41 9.02
CA MET A 148 -0.37 12.22 8.22
C MET A 148 -0.14 12.54 6.72
N PRO A 149 0.83 11.89 6.05
CA PRO A 149 1.05 12.12 4.64
C PRO A 149 -0.07 11.45 3.84
N LEU A 150 -1.00 12.27 3.35
CA LEU A 150 -1.95 11.81 2.34
C LEU A 150 -1.27 11.77 0.97
N PRO A 151 -1.52 10.71 0.18
CA PRO A 151 -1.10 10.64 -1.21
C PRO A 151 -1.56 11.86 -2.03
N PRO A 152 -0.80 12.27 -3.06
CA PRO A 152 -0.98 13.57 -3.73
C PRO A 152 -2.32 13.74 -4.48
N TYR A 153 -3.03 12.65 -4.75
CA TYR A 153 -4.34 12.67 -5.41
C TYR A 153 -5.51 12.86 -4.44
N ILE A 154 -5.29 12.69 -3.12
CA ILE A 154 -6.28 13.03 -2.10
C ILE A 154 -6.11 14.50 -1.78
N LYS A 155 -7.05 15.31 -2.28
CA LYS A 155 -7.03 16.77 -2.11
C LYS A 155 -7.76 17.21 -0.85
N GLU A 156 -8.70 16.40 -0.38
CA GLU A 156 -9.49 16.69 0.82
C GLU A 156 -8.71 16.38 2.09
N GLN A 157 -8.82 17.28 3.07
CA GLN A 157 -8.34 17.00 4.41
C GLN A 157 -9.33 16.08 5.12
N LEU A 158 -8.81 15.03 5.76
CA LEU A 158 -9.62 14.15 6.58
C LEU A 158 -9.90 14.82 7.93
N ALA A 159 -11.16 14.84 8.35
CA ALA A 159 -11.54 15.31 9.68
C ALA A 159 -10.99 14.40 10.79
N ASP A 160 -10.88 13.10 10.50
CA ASP A 160 -10.30 12.09 11.37
C ASP A 160 -9.16 11.38 10.62
N GLN A 161 -7.92 11.59 11.08
CA GLN A 161 -6.73 11.04 10.44
C GLN A 161 -6.60 9.52 10.64
N ASP A 162 -7.19 8.97 11.71
CA ASP A 162 -7.16 7.53 11.99
C ASP A 162 -7.98 6.73 10.96
N ARG A 163 -8.84 7.41 10.20
CA ARG A 163 -9.54 6.84 9.04
C ARG A 163 -8.60 6.42 7.92
N TYR A 164 -7.38 6.96 7.86
CA TYR A 164 -6.34 6.54 6.92
C TYR A 164 -5.41 5.49 7.53
N GLN A 165 -5.96 4.61 8.37
CA GLN A 165 -5.27 3.47 8.93
C GLN A 165 -6.21 2.26 9.01
N THR A 166 -5.63 1.07 8.86
CA THR A 166 -6.33 -0.21 9.11
C THR A 166 -6.49 -0.44 10.61
N VAL A 167 -7.57 -1.12 11.01
CA VAL A 167 -7.87 -1.39 12.44
C VAL A 167 -6.84 -2.31 13.12
N TYR A 168 -6.01 -2.99 12.33
CA TYR A 168 -4.98 -3.94 12.78
C TYR A 168 -3.55 -3.43 12.56
N ALA A 169 -3.37 -2.13 12.30
CA ALA A 169 -2.06 -1.55 12.04
C ALA A 169 -1.16 -1.52 13.28
N LYS A 170 0.06 -2.04 13.15
CA LYS A 170 1.00 -2.21 14.27
C LYS A 170 2.41 -1.72 13.93
N GLU A 171 2.89 -2.01 12.72
CA GLU A 171 4.31 -1.84 12.37
C GLU A 171 4.58 -0.47 11.75
N ASN A 172 5.11 0.45 12.55
CA ASN A 172 5.47 1.79 12.13
C ASN A 172 6.54 1.80 11.03
N GLY A 173 6.24 2.43 9.89
CA GLY A 173 7.24 2.63 8.84
C GLY A 173 6.69 2.97 7.45
N SER A 174 5.37 2.89 7.26
CA SER A 174 4.76 3.19 5.96
C SER A 174 4.66 4.69 5.71
N ALA A 175 4.82 5.10 4.45
CA ALA A 175 4.44 6.44 4.00
C ALA A 175 2.98 6.51 3.51
N ALA A 176 2.34 5.36 3.30
CA ALA A 176 0.93 5.28 2.92
C ALA A 176 0.26 4.00 3.46
N ALA A 177 -1.06 4.06 3.62
CA ALA A 177 -1.84 2.96 4.17
C ALA A 177 -2.07 1.85 3.11
N PRO A 178 -2.16 0.57 3.53
CA PRO A 178 -2.62 -0.50 2.66
C PRO A 178 -4.15 -0.41 2.51
N THR A 179 -4.60 0.33 1.49
CA THR A 179 -5.99 0.82 1.40
C THR A 179 -7.05 -0.27 1.28
N ALA A 180 -6.71 -1.42 0.69
CA ALA A 180 -7.63 -2.56 0.62
C ALA A 180 -7.99 -3.11 2.01
N GLY A 181 -7.10 -2.93 2.98
CA GLY A 181 -7.33 -3.29 4.37
C GLY A 181 -8.29 -2.35 5.11
N LEU A 182 -8.55 -1.14 4.58
CA LEU A 182 -9.37 -0.13 5.25
C LEU A 182 -10.85 -0.52 5.31
N HIS A 183 -11.28 -1.47 4.49
CA HIS A 183 -12.64 -1.99 4.45
C HIS A 183 -12.97 -2.90 5.63
N PHE A 184 -11.95 -3.46 6.29
CA PHE A 184 -12.15 -4.36 7.43
C PHE A 184 -12.40 -3.57 8.72
N THR A 185 -13.38 -4.04 9.48
CA THR A 185 -13.62 -3.66 10.88
C THR A 185 -13.15 -4.78 11.81
N GLU A 186 -12.97 -4.46 13.10
CA GLU A 186 -12.64 -5.47 14.12
C GLU A 186 -13.72 -6.56 14.15
N ASP A 187 -15.00 -6.18 14.21
CA ASP A 187 -16.15 -7.09 14.19
C ASP A 187 -16.16 -8.05 12.98
N LEU A 188 -15.80 -7.56 11.78
CA LEU A 188 -15.76 -8.40 10.59
C LEU A 188 -14.60 -9.40 10.66
N LEU A 189 -13.43 -8.97 11.14
CA LEU A 189 -12.28 -9.85 11.31
C LEU A 189 -12.54 -10.92 12.37
N GLU A 190 -13.24 -10.57 13.45
CA GLU A 190 -13.69 -11.54 14.46
C GLU A 190 -14.65 -12.57 13.88
N GLN A 191 -15.63 -12.15 13.07
CA GLN A 191 -16.55 -13.07 12.40
C GLN A 191 -15.84 -14.01 11.41
N ILE A 192 -14.89 -13.48 10.64
CA ILE A 192 -14.05 -14.26 9.72
C ILE A 192 -13.24 -15.30 10.50
N SER A 193 -12.61 -14.89 11.60
CA SER A 193 -11.86 -15.80 12.47
C SER A 193 -12.75 -16.87 13.11
N ALA A 194 -13.96 -16.50 13.57
CA ALA A 194 -14.93 -17.43 14.13
C ALA A 194 -15.45 -18.46 13.11
N LYS A 195 -15.42 -18.14 11.81
CA LYS A 195 -15.71 -19.08 10.72
C LYS A 195 -14.59 -20.12 10.51
N GLY A 196 -13.44 -19.97 11.18
CA GLY A 196 -12.28 -20.84 11.03
C GLY A 196 -11.32 -20.42 9.92
N VAL A 197 -11.39 -19.16 9.47
CA VAL A 197 -10.38 -18.56 8.59
C VAL A 197 -9.23 -18.03 9.44
N GLU A 198 -8.00 -18.33 9.08
CA GLU A 198 -6.80 -17.92 9.80
C GLU A 198 -6.39 -16.50 9.37
N ILE A 199 -6.43 -15.55 10.31
CA ILE A 199 -5.93 -14.19 10.10
C ILE A 199 -4.42 -14.17 10.31
N ILE A 200 -3.67 -13.81 9.26
CA ILE A 200 -2.20 -13.83 9.26
C ILE A 200 -1.68 -12.47 8.79
N PHE A 201 -0.60 -11.99 9.42
CA PHE A 201 -0.02 -10.70 9.10
C PHE A 201 1.31 -10.82 8.36
N VAL A 202 1.50 -9.91 7.41
CA VAL A 202 2.79 -9.56 6.81
C VAL A 202 3.03 -8.07 7.04
N THR A 203 4.28 -7.65 6.98
CA THR A 203 4.61 -6.22 7.01
C THR A 203 5.20 -5.83 5.67
N LEU A 204 4.63 -4.83 5.00
CA LEU A 204 5.28 -4.13 3.90
C LEU A 204 5.09 -2.63 4.07
N HIS A 205 6.20 -1.90 4.19
CA HIS A 205 6.20 -0.45 4.29
C HIS A 205 6.09 0.15 2.89
N VAL A 206 4.94 0.78 2.63
CA VAL A 206 4.64 1.40 1.34
C VAL A 206 5.45 2.67 1.20
N GLY A 207 6.28 2.73 0.17
CA GLY A 207 7.02 3.93 -0.18
C GLY A 207 6.20 4.85 -1.07
N LEU A 208 6.51 6.15 -1.07
CA LEU A 208 5.83 7.10 -1.98
C LEU A 208 6.14 6.87 -3.46
N GLY A 209 7.21 6.11 -3.76
CA GLY A 209 7.53 5.66 -5.11
C GLY A 209 6.37 4.90 -5.76
N THR A 210 5.55 4.20 -4.97
CA THR A 210 4.38 3.43 -5.44
C THR A 210 3.30 4.29 -6.09
N PHE A 211 3.30 5.61 -5.84
CA PHE A 211 2.36 6.55 -6.48
C PHE A 211 2.93 7.27 -7.71
N ARG A 212 4.18 7.00 -8.09
CA ARG A 212 4.74 7.61 -9.30
C ARG A 212 4.08 6.98 -10.53
N PRO A 213 3.67 7.79 -11.52
CA PRO A 213 3.19 7.27 -12.80
C PRO A 213 4.25 6.39 -13.45
N VAL A 214 3.81 5.38 -14.20
CA VAL A 214 4.69 4.60 -15.07
C VAL A 214 5.10 5.51 -16.24
N ASP A 215 6.40 5.75 -16.39
CA ASP A 215 6.99 6.67 -17.37
C ASP A 215 7.59 5.95 -18.59
N VAL A 216 7.53 4.62 -18.61
CA VAL A 216 8.02 3.78 -19.71
C VAL A 216 6.89 3.33 -20.63
N GLU A 217 7.17 3.18 -21.93
CA GLU A 217 6.19 2.66 -22.90
C GLU A 217 6.00 1.14 -22.78
N ASP A 218 7.10 0.41 -22.60
CA ASP A 218 7.11 -1.04 -22.42
C ASP A 218 7.20 -1.40 -20.94
N THR A 219 6.21 -2.15 -20.47
CA THR A 219 6.12 -2.66 -19.10
C THR A 219 7.38 -3.40 -18.63
N THR A 220 8.11 -4.06 -19.53
CA THR A 220 9.35 -4.80 -19.20
C THR A 220 10.52 -3.90 -18.81
N ASN A 221 10.47 -2.62 -19.18
CA ASN A 221 11.50 -1.64 -18.84
C ASN A 221 11.22 -0.89 -17.53
N HIS A 222 10.07 -1.16 -16.88
CA HIS A 222 9.72 -0.46 -15.65
C HIS A 222 10.54 -0.98 -14.46
N LYS A 223 11.20 -0.06 -13.76
CA LYS A 223 11.88 -0.39 -12.50
C LYS A 223 10.99 -0.01 -11.32
N MET A 224 10.55 -1.01 -10.58
CA MET A 224 9.80 -0.80 -9.34
C MET A 224 10.65 -0.13 -8.28
N HIS A 225 10.02 0.71 -7.48
CA HIS A 225 10.64 1.21 -6.26
C HIS A 225 10.75 0.08 -5.24
N SER A 226 11.90 0.05 -4.58
CA SER A 226 12.19 -0.93 -3.55
C SER A 226 11.42 -0.62 -2.27
N GLU A 227 10.67 -1.60 -1.77
CA GLU A 227 9.91 -1.50 -0.53
C GLU A 227 10.38 -2.55 0.48
N PHE A 228 10.42 -2.15 1.75
CA PHE A 228 10.78 -3.07 2.82
C PHE A 228 9.61 -4.00 3.12
N TYR A 229 9.89 -5.29 3.25
CA TYR A 229 8.93 -6.25 3.76
C TYR A 229 9.52 -7.12 4.87
N ARG A 230 8.62 -7.76 5.62
CA ARG A 230 8.93 -8.80 6.60
C ARG A 230 7.80 -9.82 6.67
N LEU A 231 8.19 -11.09 6.67
CA LEU A 231 7.35 -12.23 7.05
C LEU A 231 8.01 -12.91 8.24
N THR A 232 7.26 -13.12 9.31
CA THR A 232 7.76 -13.80 10.53
C THR A 232 7.74 -15.32 10.34
N GLU A 233 8.48 -16.04 11.19
CA GLU A 233 8.46 -17.51 11.21
C GLU A 233 7.05 -18.05 11.47
N GLU A 234 6.35 -17.51 12.46
CA GLU A 234 4.99 -17.91 12.78
C GLU A 234 4.03 -17.75 11.58
N SER A 235 4.09 -16.58 10.90
CA SER A 235 3.26 -16.33 9.72
C SER A 235 3.60 -17.29 8.58
N ALA A 236 4.89 -17.52 8.31
CA ALA A 236 5.34 -18.44 7.27
C ALA A 236 4.90 -19.89 7.55
N GLU A 237 5.08 -20.38 8.79
CA GLU A 237 4.67 -21.71 9.21
C GLU A 237 3.16 -21.92 9.06
N ARG A 238 2.36 -20.95 9.53
CA ARG A 238 0.89 -21.00 9.46
C ARG A 238 0.40 -21.04 8.01
N ILE A 239 0.91 -20.16 7.13
CA ILE A 239 0.51 -20.15 5.72
C ILE A 239 0.92 -21.46 5.02
N ASN A 240 2.15 -21.94 5.24
CA ASN A 240 2.59 -23.20 4.65
C ASN A 240 1.74 -24.40 5.10
N LYS A 241 1.36 -24.44 6.39
CA LYS A 241 0.48 -25.48 6.93
C LYS A 241 -0.89 -25.47 6.26
N ILE A 242 -1.49 -24.29 6.09
CA ILE A 242 -2.78 -24.11 5.41
C ILE A 242 -2.69 -24.59 3.96
N LYS A 243 -1.66 -24.17 3.22
CA LYS A 243 -1.42 -24.63 1.85
C LYS A 243 -1.26 -26.15 1.77
N ALA A 244 -0.52 -26.76 2.71
CA ALA A 244 -0.34 -28.21 2.77
C ALA A 244 -1.64 -28.98 3.06
N GLN A 245 -2.61 -28.33 3.70
CA GLN A 245 -3.95 -28.88 3.98
C GLN A 245 -4.95 -28.61 2.84
N GLY A 246 -4.53 -27.90 1.79
CA GLY A 246 -5.38 -27.54 0.64
C GLY A 246 -6.26 -26.31 0.87
N GLY A 247 -6.04 -25.56 1.95
CA GLY A 247 -6.69 -24.26 2.16
C GLY A 247 -6.10 -23.18 1.26
N LYS A 248 -6.89 -22.15 0.96
CA LYS A 248 -6.51 -21.06 0.07
C LYS A 248 -5.80 -19.93 0.82
N VAL A 249 -4.87 -19.27 0.15
CA VAL A 249 -4.23 -18.03 0.61
C VAL A 249 -4.88 -16.83 -0.08
N VAL A 250 -5.68 -16.08 0.67
CA VAL A 250 -6.34 -14.86 0.23
C VAL A 250 -5.54 -13.66 0.68
N ALA A 251 -4.87 -12.99 -0.26
CA ALA A 251 -4.12 -11.78 0.03
C ALA A 251 -5.05 -10.56 0.09
N VAL A 252 -4.83 -9.68 1.06
CA VAL A 252 -5.52 -8.39 1.14
C VAL A 252 -4.55 -7.27 0.77
N GLY A 253 -4.80 -6.69 -0.40
CA GLY A 253 -4.01 -5.61 -0.99
C GLY A 253 -2.81 -6.11 -1.79
N THR A 254 -2.42 -5.27 -2.75
CA THR A 254 -1.28 -5.52 -3.64
C THR A 254 0.08 -5.52 -2.93
N THR A 255 0.13 -5.05 -1.68
CA THR A 255 1.33 -5.07 -0.84
C THR A 255 1.54 -6.45 -0.21
N SER A 256 0.47 -7.09 0.25
CA SER A 256 0.50 -8.46 0.79
C SER A 256 0.90 -9.46 -0.28
N ILE A 257 0.29 -9.39 -1.46
CA ILE A 257 0.62 -10.28 -2.59
C ILE A 257 2.08 -10.11 -3.03
N ARG A 258 2.60 -8.87 -3.14
CA ARG A 258 4.02 -8.65 -3.51
C ARG A 258 4.98 -9.22 -2.48
N THR A 259 4.65 -9.13 -1.18
CA THR A 259 5.46 -9.73 -0.12
C THR A 259 5.51 -11.25 -0.25
N LEU A 260 4.34 -11.89 -0.32
CA LEU A 260 4.23 -13.34 -0.40
C LEU A 260 4.88 -13.90 -1.69
N GLU A 261 4.61 -13.28 -2.82
CA GLU A 261 5.16 -13.69 -4.12
C GLU A 261 6.66 -13.44 -4.24
N THR A 262 7.19 -12.37 -3.61
CA THR A 262 8.65 -12.16 -3.53
C THR A 262 9.31 -13.32 -2.82
N ILE A 263 8.79 -13.71 -1.65
CA ILE A 263 9.35 -14.79 -0.86
C ILE A 263 9.20 -16.12 -1.61
N ALA A 264 7.99 -16.44 -2.07
CA ALA A 264 7.74 -17.69 -2.78
C ALA A 264 8.63 -17.85 -4.02
N SER A 265 8.79 -16.80 -4.82
CA SER A 265 9.64 -16.81 -6.02
C SER A 265 11.13 -17.11 -5.73
N ARG A 266 11.61 -16.78 -4.52
CA ARG A 266 13.00 -17.03 -4.08
C ARG A 266 13.20 -18.42 -3.49
N HIS A 267 12.12 -19.09 -3.11
CA HIS A 267 12.13 -20.33 -2.33
C HIS A 267 11.23 -21.40 -2.95
N ASP A 268 11.14 -21.43 -4.29
CA ASP A 268 10.41 -22.43 -5.07
C ASP A 268 8.96 -22.67 -4.59
N GLY A 269 8.24 -21.57 -4.33
CA GLY A 269 6.85 -21.59 -3.89
C GLY A 269 6.64 -21.75 -2.39
N LYS A 270 7.70 -21.99 -1.60
CA LYS A 270 7.62 -22.07 -0.14
C LYS A 270 7.72 -20.68 0.48
N LEU A 271 6.94 -20.43 1.53
CA LEU A 271 7.11 -19.22 2.33
C LEU A 271 8.09 -19.48 3.48
N VAL A 272 9.03 -18.58 3.70
CA VAL A 272 10.01 -18.68 4.80
C VAL A 272 10.08 -17.35 5.53
N ALA A 273 10.46 -17.37 6.81
CA ALA A 273 10.71 -16.14 7.54
C ALA A 273 11.81 -15.34 6.86
N GLU A 274 11.48 -14.15 6.39
CA GLU A 274 12.41 -13.30 5.65
C GLU A 274 12.00 -11.85 5.82
N SER A 275 13.00 -10.99 6.00
CA SER A 275 12.86 -9.55 5.85
C SER A 275 13.83 -9.06 4.79
N GLY A 276 13.41 -8.10 3.99
CA GLY A 276 14.27 -7.58 2.94
C GLY A 276 13.60 -6.50 2.13
N TRP A 277 14.11 -6.37 0.92
CA TRP A 277 13.66 -5.37 -0.04
C TRP A 277 13.05 -6.09 -1.23
N THR A 278 11.85 -5.65 -1.63
CA THR A 278 11.18 -6.15 -2.83
C THR A 278 11.07 -5.06 -3.88
N GLU A 279 11.49 -5.41 -5.08
CA GLU A 279 11.27 -4.67 -6.32
C GLU A 279 10.45 -5.52 -7.30
N ILE A 280 9.70 -6.52 -6.81
CA ILE A 280 8.95 -7.43 -7.67
C ILE A 280 7.92 -6.64 -8.49
N PHE A 281 7.95 -6.86 -9.80
CA PHE A 281 6.98 -6.33 -10.74
C PHE A 281 6.13 -7.48 -11.27
N ILE A 282 4.88 -7.54 -10.81
CA ILE A 282 3.91 -8.56 -11.21
C ILE A 282 3.08 -7.99 -12.36
N SER A 283 3.08 -8.67 -13.51
CA SER A 283 2.36 -8.29 -14.72
C SER A 283 1.91 -9.55 -15.47
N PRO A 284 1.01 -9.46 -16.47
CA PRO A 284 0.49 -10.64 -17.15
C PRO A 284 1.58 -11.56 -17.69
N GLY A 285 1.42 -12.87 -17.46
CA GLY A 285 2.44 -13.89 -17.70
C GLY A 285 3.22 -14.29 -16.44
N TYR A 286 3.01 -13.61 -15.30
CA TYR A 286 3.51 -14.05 -14.00
C TYR A 286 2.75 -15.28 -13.49
N THR A 287 3.47 -16.28 -12.99
CA THR A 287 2.88 -17.46 -12.36
C THR A 287 2.88 -17.28 -10.84
N PHE A 288 1.68 -17.15 -10.26
CA PHE A 288 1.51 -17.05 -8.81
C PHE A 288 1.87 -18.37 -8.13
N GLN A 289 2.64 -18.28 -7.04
CA GLN A 289 3.11 -19.44 -6.29
C GLN A 289 2.57 -19.45 -4.86
N ALA A 290 2.29 -18.28 -4.28
CA ALA A 290 1.82 -18.15 -2.90
C ALA A 290 0.31 -17.92 -2.82
N VAL A 291 -0.23 -17.04 -3.67
CA VAL A 291 -1.56 -16.45 -3.52
C VAL A 291 -2.58 -17.07 -4.46
N ASP A 292 -3.75 -17.42 -3.91
CA ASP A 292 -4.85 -18.04 -4.64
C ASP A 292 -5.94 -17.03 -5.03
N ALA A 293 -6.19 -16.04 -4.18
CA ALA A 293 -7.20 -15.00 -4.38
C ALA A 293 -6.73 -13.65 -3.81
N LEU A 294 -7.33 -12.55 -4.30
CA LEU A 294 -6.95 -11.19 -3.93
C LEU A 294 -8.17 -10.34 -3.61
N ILE A 295 -8.13 -9.66 -2.46
CA ILE A 295 -9.00 -8.54 -2.14
C ILE A 295 -8.21 -7.26 -2.36
N THR A 296 -8.68 -6.34 -3.20
CA THR A 296 -8.00 -5.08 -3.50
C THR A 296 -8.98 -3.95 -3.78
N ASN A 297 -8.51 -2.70 -3.90
CA ASN A 297 -9.31 -1.61 -4.44
C ASN A 297 -9.29 -1.61 -5.97
N PHE A 298 -10.15 -0.81 -6.60
CA PHE A 298 -9.97 -0.45 -8.00
C PHE A 298 -8.77 0.49 -8.18
N HIS A 299 -8.04 0.31 -9.27
CA HIS A 299 -6.75 0.98 -9.53
C HIS A 299 -6.85 1.96 -10.70
N LEU A 300 -5.91 2.90 -10.78
CA LEU A 300 -5.89 3.88 -11.87
C LEU A 300 -5.52 3.22 -13.21
N PRO A 301 -6.00 3.77 -14.35
CA PRO A 301 -5.56 3.35 -15.67
C PRO A 301 -4.04 3.50 -15.80
N LYS A 302 -3.42 2.62 -16.61
CA LYS A 302 -1.97 2.63 -16.88
C LYS A 302 -1.06 2.47 -15.65
N SER A 303 -1.60 2.05 -14.50
CA SER A 303 -0.84 1.84 -13.26
C SER A 303 -0.18 0.46 -13.20
N THR A 304 0.88 0.32 -12.41
CA THR A 304 1.48 -1.00 -12.12
C THR A 304 0.51 -1.92 -11.38
N LEU A 305 -0.45 -1.35 -10.63
CA LEU A 305 -1.43 -2.11 -9.88
C LEU A 305 -2.50 -2.74 -10.78
N ILE A 306 -2.96 -2.05 -11.84
CA ILE A 306 -3.87 -2.66 -12.82
C ILE A 306 -3.17 -3.82 -13.57
N MET A 307 -1.87 -3.71 -13.82
CA MET A 307 -1.07 -4.77 -14.43
C MET A 307 -0.97 -5.99 -13.50
N LEU A 308 -0.77 -5.77 -12.20
CA LEU A 308 -0.70 -6.84 -11.19
C LEU A 308 -2.03 -7.61 -11.10
N VAL A 309 -3.16 -6.92 -10.99
CA VAL A 309 -4.47 -7.61 -10.91
C VAL A 309 -4.79 -8.31 -12.24
N SER A 310 -4.33 -7.75 -13.37
CA SER A 310 -4.39 -8.39 -14.70
C SER A 310 -3.51 -9.62 -14.84
N ALA A 311 -2.53 -9.83 -13.96
CA ALA A 311 -1.74 -11.06 -13.95
C ALA A 311 -2.47 -12.20 -13.24
N LEU A 312 -3.31 -11.89 -12.24
CA LEU A 312 -4.06 -12.88 -11.46
C LEU A 312 -5.22 -13.49 -12.25
N SER A 313 -5.68 -12.79 -13.28
CA SER A 313 -6.74 -13.21 -14.20
C SER A 313 -6.26 -12.96 -15.64
N ASP A 314 -7.19 -12.78 -16.58
CA ASP A 314 -6.90 -12.27 -17.91
C ASP A 314 -7.10 -10.74 -17.97
N ARG A 315 -6.20 -10.04 -18.66
CA ARG A 315 -6.28 -8.58 -18.85
C ARG A 315 -7.64 -8.16 -19.40
N THR A 316 -8.19 -8.88 -20.37
CA THR A 316 -9.47 -8.55 -21.02
C THR A 316 -10.61 -8.65 -20.02
N LYS A 317 -10.61 -9.68 -19.16
CA LYS A 317 -11.61 -9.84 -18.09
C LYS A 317 -11.50 -8.73 -17.05
N ILE A 318 -10.29 -8.37 -16.65
CA ILE A 318 -10.06 -7.26 -15.71
C ILE A 318 -10.55 -5.94 -16.29
N LEU A 319 -10.20 -5.61 -17.54
CA LEU A 319 -10.67 -4.37 -18.16
C LEU A 319 -12.19 -4.36 -18.34
N ALA A 320 -12.81 -5.50 -18.66
CA ALA A 320 -14.26 -5.61 -18.69
C ALA A 320 -14.89 -5.36 -17.31
N ALA A 321 -14.31 -5.92 -16.25
CA ALA A 321 -14.75 -5.68 -14.87
C ALA A 321 -14.58 -4.22 -14.45
N TYR A 322 -13.51 -3.56 -14.87
CA TYR A 322 -13.29 -2.14 -14.61
C TYR A 322 -14.26 -1.24 -15.40
N ASN A 323 -14.58 -1.58 -16.64
CA ASN A 323 -15.61 -0.87 -17.41
C ASN A 323 -16.99 -1.03 -16.76
N HIS A 324 -17.36 -2.24 -16.32
CA HIS A 324 -18.57 -2.48 -15.54
C HIS A 324 -18.57 -1.65 -14.24
N ALA A 325 -17.42 -1.56 -13.55
CA ALA A 325 -17.30 -0.75 -12.36
C ALA A 325 -17.55 0.75 -12.64
N VAL A 326 -17.07 1.27 -13.76
CA VAL A 326 -17.33 2.66 -14.20
C VAL A 326 -18.82 2.84 -14.54
N GLU A 327 -19.40 1.94 -15.32
CA GLU A 327 -20.82 1.96 -15.72
C GLU A 327 -21.75 1.95 -14.49
N GLU A 328 -21.45 1.08 -13.52
CA GLU A 328 -22.20 0.94 -12.28
C GLU A 328 -21.81 1.98 -11.20
N GLN A 329 -20.97 2.97 -11.54
CA GLN A 329 -20.58 4.07 -10.65
C GLN A 329 -19.95 3.60 -9.34
N TYR A 330 -19.11 2.56 -9.41
CA TYR A 330 -18.21 2.21 -8.31
C TYR A 330 -17.28 3.38 -8.01
N ARG A 331 -16.88 3.48 -6.76
CA ARG A 331 -15.86 4.41 -6.30
C ARG A 331 -14.49 3.77 -6.47
N PHE A 332 -13.53 4.52 -7.00
CA PHE A 332 -12.21 4.02 -7.33
C PHE A 332 -11.15 4.44 -6.31
N PHE A 333 -10.05 3.68 -6.32
CA PHE A 333 -8.80 3.98 -5.63
C PHE A 333 -8.86 3.90 -4.10
N SER A 334 -8.03 4.67 -3.40
CA SER A 334 -7.69 4.46 -1.99
C SER A 334 -8.86 4.47 -1.01
N PHE A 335 -9.88 5.28 -1.29
CA PHE A 335 -11.12 5.34 -0.51
C PHE A 335 -12.32 4.81 -1.30
N GLY A 336 -12.05 4.17 -2.43
CA GLY A 336 -13.07 3.57 -3.28
C GLY A 336 -13.60 2.27 -2.70
N ASP A 337 -14.35 1.56 -3.51
CA ASP A 337 -14.89 0.24 -3.23
C ASP A 337 -13.83 -0.86 -3.36
N ALA A 338 -14.22 -2.09 -3.10
CA ALA A 338 -13.37 -3.27 -3.13
C ALA A 338 -13.69 -4.19 -4.33
N MET A 339 -12.69 -4.97 -4.71
CA MET A 339 -12.77 -6.05 -5.68
C MET A 339 -12.17 -7.30 -5.06
N PHE A 340 -12.86 -8.44 -5.20
CA PHE A 340 -12.37 -9.77 -4.84
C PHE A 340 -12.23 -10.64 -6.08
N ILE A 341 -11.02 -11.13 -6.33
CA ILE A 341 -10.66 -11.96 -7.48
C ILE A 341 -10.31 -13.34 -6.95
N HIS A 342 -11.02 -14.39 -7.37
CA HIS A 342 -10.88 -15.74 -6.79
C HIS A 342 -10.72 -16.86 -7.81
#